data_AF-V4XS42-F1
#
_entry.id   AF-V4XS42-F1
#
_cell.length_a   1.000
_cell.length_b   1.000
_cell.length_c   1.000
_cell.angle_alpha   90.00
_cell.angle_beta   90.00
_cell.angle_gamma   90.00
#
_symmetry.space_group_name_H-M   'P 1'
#
loop_
_entity.id
_entity.type
_entity.pdbx_description
1 polymer ?
#
loop_
_entity_poly.entity_id
_entity_poly.type
_entity_poly.pdbx_seq_one_letter_code
_entity_poly.pdbx_strand_id
1 'polypeptide(L)'
;FHAMGGREGLVDTAVRTSKSGYLQRRLINALSELEAQYDGTVRDTSGTIVQFEYGEDGTSPVKVSSNEETPIDVEKIAGRVMDAEFDSDSDKEAFLGRKERATNVSERAGPGLNKARELGVDSDD
;
A
#
# COMPACT_ATOMS: atom_id res chain seq x y z
N PHE A 1 33.89 37.86 -13.34
CA PHE A 1 33.10 37.39 -12.17
C PHE A 1 32.76 35.89 -12.19
N HIS A 2 33.29 35.06 -13.10
CA HIS A 2 32.95 33.62 -13.19
C HIS A 2 33.75 32.70 -12.23
N ALA A 3 34.98 33.10 -11.87
CA ALA A 3 35.86 32.29 -11.01
C ALA A 3 35.60 32.44 -9.49
N MET A 4 34.95 33.52 -9.04
CA MET A 4 34.68 33.76 -7.61
C MET A 4 33.60 32.81 -7.05
N GLY A 5 32.55 32.50 -7.81
CA GLY A 5 31.48 31.58 -7.36
C GLY A 5 31.89 30.09 -7.35
N GLY A 6 32.81 29.68 -8.23
CA GLY A 6 33.26 28.28 -8.30
C GLY A 6 34.06 27.83 -7.07
N ARG A 7 34.83 28.75 -6.45
CA ARG A 7 35.61 28.43 -5.24
C ARG A 7 34.71 28.16 -4.03
N GLU A 8 33.58 28.86 -3.92
CA GLU A 8 32.64 28.70 -2.82
C GLU A 8 31.97 27.32 -2.85
N GLY A 9 31.55 26.83 -4.03
CA GLY A 9 30.98 25.49 -4.17
C GLY A 9 31.95 24.35 -3.84
N LEU A 10 33.24 24.50 -4.20
CA LEU A 10 34.28 23.53 -3.86
C LEU A 10 34.56 23.50 -2.35
N VAL A 11 34.59 24.67 -1.72
CA VAL A 11 34.83 24.79 -0.28
C VAL A 11 33.62 24.30 0.52
N ASP A 12 32.40 24.66 0.14
CA ASP A 12 31.18 24.22 0.85
C ASP A 12 31.03 22.70 0.83
N THR A 13 31.26 22.08 -0.33
CA THR A 13 31.20 20.62 -0.47
C THR A 13 32.24 19.93 0.42
N ALA A 14 33.49 20.42 0.46
CA ALA A 14 34.53 19.85 1.31
C ALA A 14 34.22 19.99 2.81
N VAL A 15 33.68 21.13 3.23
CA VAL A 15 33.29 21.39 4.63
C VAL A 15 32.09 20.53 5.02
N ARG A 16 31.09 20.40 4.14
CA ARG A 16 29.89 19.59 4.38
C ARG A 16 30.23 18.11 4.53
N THR A 17 31.10 17.58 3.68
CA THR A 17 31.58 16.19 3.77
C THR A 17 32.30 15.92 5.09
N SER A 18 33.18 16.83 5.51
CA SER A 18 33.94 16.68 6.76
C SER A 18 33.03 16.61 7.99
N LYS A 19 32.05 17.53 8.07
CA LYS A 19 31.08 17.57 9.18
C LYS A 19 30.15 16.35 9.16
N SER A 20 29.60 16.02 7.98
CA SER A 20 28.70 14.87 7.81
C SER A 20 29.39 13.55 8.17
N GLY A 21 30.61 13.34 7.68
CA GLY A 21 31.37 12.12 7.97
C GLY A 21 31.75 11.98 9.44
N TYR A 22 32.11 13.06 10.11
CA TYR A 22 32.39 13.02 11.55
C TYR A 22 31.14 12.67 12.37
N LEU A 23 29.99 13.28 12.04
CA LEU A 23 28.72 12.96 12.68
C LEU A 23 28.36 11.49 12.45
N GLN A 24 28.43 11.03 11.20
CA GLN A 24 28.15 9.65 10.83
C GLN A 24 29.03 8.67 11.63
N ARG A 25 30.34 8.91 11.72
CA ARG A 25 31.26 8.05 12.47
C ARG A 25 30.92 7.98 13.96
N ARG A 26 30.53 9.12 14.56
CA ARG A 26 30.12 9.15 15.97
C ARG A 26 28.85 8.35 16.21
N LEU A 27 27.87 8.48 15.32
CA LEU A 27 26.61 7.74 15.42
C LEU A 27 26.81 6.25 15.19
N ILE A 28 27.63 5.85 14.20
CA ILE A 28 27.96 4.44 13.95
C ILE A 28 28.57 3.80 15.20
N ASN A 29 29.58 4.44 15.80
CA ASN A 29 30.22 3.90 16.98
C ASN A 29 29.30 3.87 18.22
N ALA A 30 28.33 4.78 18.30
CA ALA A 30 27.38 4.82 19.42
C ALA A 30 26.26 3.76 19.28
N LEU A 31 25.89 3.39 18.06
CA LEU A 31 24.78 2.49 17.77
C LEU A 31 25.22 1.08 17.38
N SER A 32 26.53 0.82 17.27
CA SER A 32 27.09 -0.46 16.79
C SER A 32 26.77 -1.66 17.69
N GLU A 33 26.45 -1.40 18.95
CA GLU A 33 26.16 -2.42 19.96
C GLU A 33 24.67 -2.73 20.11
N LEU A 34 23.80 -2.06 19.35
CA LEU A 34 22.37 -2.30 19.39
C LEU A 34 21.99 -3.44 18.45
N GLU A 35 21.23 -4.40 18.96
CA GLU A 35 20.72 -5.53 18.19
C GLU A 35 19.24 -5.81 18.46
N ALA A 36 18.53 -6.25 17.41
CA ALA A 36 17.14 -6.70 17.52
C ALA A 36 17.10 -8.18 17.93
N GLN A 37 16.39 -8.46 19.01
CA GLN A 37 16.24 -9.80 19.58
C GLN A 37 15.04 -10.54 18.98
N TYR A 38 14.98 -11.85 19.21
CA TYR A 38 13.90 -12.71 18.70
C TYR A 38 12.49 -12.32 19.19
N ASP A 39 12.39 -11.63 20.32
CA ASP A 39 11.13 -11.14 20.87
C ASP A 39 10.71 -9.77 20.32
N GLY A 40 11.44 -9.24 19.31
CA GLY A 40 11.13 -7.96 18.68
C GLY A 40 11.71 -6.74 19.40
N THR A 41 12.37 -6.92 20.56
CA THR A 41 12.97 -5.83 21.33
C THR A 41 14.35 -5.46 20.78
N VAL A 42 14.76 -4.19 20.91
CA VAL A 42 16.14 -3.75 20.61
C VAL A 42 16.91 -3.59 21.91
N ARG A 43 18.05 -4.25 22.03
CA ARG A 43 18.88 -4.28 23.25
C ARG A 43 20.32 -3.91 22.98
N ASP A 44 20.98 -3.38 24.00
CA ASP A 44 22.43 -3.24 24.03
C ASP A 44 23.12 -4.56 24.42
N THR A 45 24.45 -4.58 24.35
CA THR A 45 25.30 -5.72 24.75
C THR A 45 25.20 -6.09 26.24
N SER A 46 24.71 -5.19 27.08
CA SER A 46 24.48 -5.41 28.51
C SER A 46 23.09 -5.99 28.80
N GLY A 47 22.24 -6.16 27.78
CA GLY A 47 20.88 -6.66 27.89
C GLY A 47 19.85 -5.59 28.27
N THR A 48 20.23 -4.31 28.29
CA THR A 48 19.31 -3.19 28.52
C THR A 48 18.39 -3.02 27.31
N ILE A 49 17.09 -2.96 27.56
CA ILE A 49 16.10 -2.70 26.50
C ILE A 49 16.12 -1.22 26.15
N VAL A 50 16.43 -0.91 24.89
CA VAL A 50 16.42 0.44 24.33
C VAL A 50 15.09 0.73 23.63
N GLN A 51 14.52 -0.27 22.94
CA GLN A 51 13.16 -0.22 22.37
C GLN A 51 12.42 -1.51 22.68
N PHE A 52 11.16 -1.40 23.10
CA PHE A 52 10.30 -2.56 23.35
C PHE A 52 9.85 -3.26 22.07
N GLU A 53 9.75 -2.52 20.98
CA GLU A 53 9.39 -3.02 19.66
C GLU A 53 10.24 -2.27 18.62
N TYR A 54 10.91 -3.01 17.74
CA TYR A 54 11.75 -2.45 16.68
C TYR A 54 10.94 -1.51 15.79
N GLY A 55 11.31 -0.24 15.73
CA GLY A 55 10.67 0.71 14.82
C GLY A 55 9.20 1.01 15.11
N GLU A 56 8.71 0.69 16.32
CA GLU A 56 7.30 0.85 16.75
C GLU A 56 6.27 -0.04 16.04
N ASP A 57 6.61 -0.63 14.91
CA ASP A 57 5.73 -1.49 14.10
C ASP A 57 6.35 -2.86 13.77
N GLY A 58 7.56 -3.14 14.27
CA GLY A 58 8.29 -4.38 14.05
C GLY A 58 8.79 -4.55 12.61
N THR A 59 8.69 -3.54 11.75
CA THR A 59 8.89 -3.69 10.32
C THR A 59 10.23 -3.13 9.85
N SER A 60 10.92 -3.90 8.99
CA SER A 60 12.21 -3.48 8.44
C SER A 60 12.01 -2.47 7.29
N PRO A 61 12.64 -1.29 7.32
CA PRO A 61 12.49 -0.28 6.27
C PRO A 61 13.00 -0.75 4.90
N VAL A 62 13.83 -1.81 4.86
CA VAL A 62 14.29 -2.42 3.60
C VAL A 62 13.23 -3.32 2.96
N LYS A 63 12.27 -3.82 3.76
CA LYS A 63 11.22 -4.75 3.31
C LYS A 63 9.87 -4.06 3.09
N VAL A 64 9.66 -2.88 3.67
CA VAL A 64 8.44 -2.08 3.56
C VAL A 64 8.36 -1.41 2.19
N SER A 65 7.17 -1.33 1.62
CA SER A 65 6.90 -0.48 0.44
C SER A 65 7.12 0.98 0.80
N SER A 66 7.69 1.78 -0.11
CA SER A 66 8.14 3.17 0.09
C SER A 66 7.13 4.20 0.63
N ASN A 67 5.91 3.79 0.97
CA ASN A 67 4.93 4.65 1.64
C ASN A 67 5.22 4.70 3.14
N GLU A 68 5.49 5.90 3.64
CA GLU A 68 5.92 6.17 5.02
C GLU A 68 4.83 5.89 6.08
N GLU A 69 3.57 5.72 5.68
CA GLU A 69 2.43 5.63 6.60
C GLU A 69 1.94 4.19 6.85
N THR A 70 2.26 3.23 5.96
CA THR A 70 1.73 1.86 6.08
C THR A 70 2.79 0.83 5.71
N PRO A 71 3.14 -0.12 6.61
CA PRO A 71 4.11 -1.17 6.31
C PRO A 71 3.68 -2.10 5.16
N ILE A 72 2.38 -2.10 4.84
CA ILE A 72 1.74 -2.94 3.83
C ILE A 72 0.95 -2.05 2.86
N ASP A 73 1.33 -2.09 1.59
CA ASP A 73 0.59 -1.46 0.48
C ASP A 73 -0.64 -2.33 0.11
N VAL A 74 -1.75 -2.02 0.78
CA VAL A 74 -3.02 -2.76 0.63
C VAL A 74 -3.58 -2.60 -0.77
N GLU A 75 -3.48 -1.41 -1.35
CA GLU A 75 -3.98 -1.10 -2.69
C GLU A 75 -3.29 -1.94 -3.76
N LYS A 76 -1.96 -2.07 -3.68
CA LYS A 76 -1.19 -2.90 -4.60
C LYS A 76 -1.48 -4.39 -4.42
N ILE A 77 -1.63 -4.84 -3.17
CA ILE A 77 -1.97 -6.25 -2.91
C ILE A 77 -3.38 -6.55 -3.42
N ALA A 78 -4.35 -5.70 -3.10
CA ALA A 78 -5.72 -5.83 -3.56
C ALA A 78 -5.78 -5.79 -5.09
N GLY A 79 -5.10 -4.84 -5.73
CA GLY A 79 -5.00 -4.77 -7.18
C GLY A 79 -4.45 -6.06 -7.79
N ARG A 80 -3.33 -6.58 -7.27
CA ARG A 80 -2.75 -7.85 -7.74
C ARG A 80 -3.70 -9.04 -7.57
N VAL A 81 -4.40 -9.14 -6.44
CA VAL A 81 -5.37 -10.21 -6.22
C VAL A 81 -6.53 -10.07 -7.21
N MET A 82 -7.07 -8.86 -7.38
CA MET A 82 -8.16 -8.62 -8.33
C MET A 82 -7.75 -8.95 -9.77
N ASP A 83 -6.53 -8.62 -10.18
CA ASP A 83 -6.04 -8.92 -11.53
C ASP A 83 -5.78 -10.42 -11.73
N ALA A 84 -5.51 -11.18 -10.67
CA ALA A 84 -5.32 -12.62 -10.73
C ALA A 84 -6.66 -13.40 -10.73
N GLU A 85 -7.68 -12.87 -10.07
CA GLU A 85 -8.98 -13.54 -9.92
C GLU A 85 -9.97 -13.20 -11.05
N PHE A 86 -9.76 -12.09 -11.77
CA PHE A 86 -10.65 -11.65 -12.86
C PHE A 86 -9.90 -11.57 -14.20
N ASP A 87 -10.29 -12.41 -15.16
CA ASP A 87 -9.74 -12.38 -16.53
C ASP A 87 -10.29 -11.23 -17.39
N SER A 88 -11.41 -10.61 -16.99
CA SER A 88 -12.06 -9.53 -17.73
C SER A 88 -12.34 -8.30 -16.86
N ASP A 89 -12.08 -7.11 -17.41
CA ASP A 89 -12.38 -5.83 -16.76
C ASP A 89 -13.87 -5.68 -16.46
N SER A 90 -14.75 -6.27 -17.28
CA SER A 90 -16.20 -6.25 -17.06
C SER A 90 -16.63 -7.03 -15.81
N ASP A 91 -15.96 -8.14 -15.50
CA ASP A 91 -16.27 -8.95 -14.32
C ASP A 91 -15.74 -8.28 -13.04
N LYS A 92 -14.55 -7.69 -13.13
CA LYS A 92 -13.95 -6.91 -12.04
C LYS A 92 -14.82 -5.69 -11.68
N GLU A 93 -15.29 -4.94 -12.67
CA GLU A 93 -16.22 -3.81 -12.48
C GLU A 93 -17.58 -4.27 -11.93
N ALA A 94 -18.09 -5.43 -12.37
CA ALA A 94 -19.33 -6.00 -11.84
C ALA A 94 -19.21 -6.44 -10.38
N PHE A 95 -18.02 -6.89 -9.94
CA PHE A 95 -17.72 -7.26 -8.57
C PHE A 95 -17.52 -6.05 -7.65
N LEU A 96 -16.77 -5.04 -8.11
CA LEU A 96 -16.52 -3.79 -7.37
C LEU A 96 -17.77 -2.91 -7.30
N GLY A 97 -18.62 -2.97 -8.32
CA GLY A 97 -19.90 -2.30 -8.33
C GLY A 97 -20.88 -2.93 -7.34
N ARG A 98 -21.54 -2.10 -6.51
CA ARG A 98 -22.80 -2.46 -5.84
C ARG A 98 -23.91 -2.60 -6.88
N LYS A 99 -23.83 -3.58 -7.77
CA LYS A 99 -24.99 -3.98 -8.56
C LYS A 99 -25.75 -4.99 -7.72
N GLU A 100 -26.79 -4.51 -7.05
CA GLU A 100 -27.87 -5.39 -6.61
C GLU A 100 -28.31 -6.17 -7.85
N ARG A 101 -27.94 -7.46 -7.89
CA ARG A 101 -28.47 -8.35 -8.92
C ARG A 101 -29.97 -8.40 -8.64
N ALA A 102 -30.77 -7.89 -9.57
CA ALA A 102 -32.21 -8.11 -9.59
C ALA A 102 -32.44 -9.61 -9.45
N THR A 103 -32.78 -10.05 -8.24
CA THR A 103 -32.82 -11.48 -7.87
C THR A 103 -34.12 -12.12 -8.39
N ASN A 104 -35.04 -11.31 -8.91
CA ASN A 104 -36.36 -11.76 -9.35
C ASN A 104 -36.62 -11.44 -10.82
N VAL A 105 -37.13 -12.45 -11.55
CA VAL A 105 -37.52 -12.39 -12.97
C VAL A 105 -38.60 -11.32 -13.23
N SER A 106 -39.34 -10.90 -12.19
CA SER A 106 -40.42 -9.90 -12.26
C SER A 106 -39.94 -8.48 -12.57
N GLU A 107 -38.67 -8.15 -12.31
CA GLU A 107 -38.13 -6.80 -12.59
C GLU A 107 -37.67 -6.63 -14.04
N ARG A 108 -37.61 -7.71 -14.83
CA ARG A 108 -37.25 -7.69 -16.25
C ARG A 108 -38.42 -7.33 -17.17
N ALA A 109 -39.64 -7.23 -16.64
CA ALA A 109 -40.81 -6.80 -17.40
C ALA A 109 -40.82 -5.27 -17.51
N GLY A 110 -40.17 -4.74 -18.55
CA GLY A 110 -40.44 -3.37 -19.00
C GLY A 110 -41.94 -3.16 -19.29
N PRO A 111 -42.41 -1.90 -19.35
CA PRO A 111 -43.82 -1.60 -19.58
C PRO A 111 -44.21 -1.98 -21.01
N GLY A 112 -44.64 -3.22 -21.21
CA GLY A 112 -44.93 -3.73 -22.56
C GLY A 112 -45.50 -5.14 -22.68
N LEU A 113 -45.61 -5.93 -21.60
CA LEU A 113 -46.19 -7.27 -21.67
C LEU A 113 -47.62 -7.32 -21.11
N ASN A 114 -48.49 -6.48 -21.67
CA ASN A 114 -49.91 -6.79 -21.78
C ASN A 114 -50.17 -7.43 -23.16
N LYS A 115 -49.69 -8.68 -23.35
CA LYS A 115 -50.03 -9.49 -24.53
C LYS A 115 -50.73 -10.80 -24.17
N ALA A 116 -51.38 -10.84 -23.00
CA ALA A 116 -52.14 -12.00 -22.53
C ALA A 116 -53.65 -11.73 -22.39
N ARG A 117 -54.16 -10.64 -22.99
CA ARG A 117 -55.61 -10.33 -22.99
C ARG A 117 -56.24 -10.27 -24.39
N GLU A 118 -55.48 -10.58 -25.45
CA GLU A 118 -55.94 -10.49 -26.84
C GLU A 118 -56.00 -11.84 -27.58
N LEU A 119 -55.52 -12.93 -26.99
CA LEU A 119 -55.74 -14.26 -27.54
C LEU A 119 -57.05 -14.81 -26.97
N GLY A 120 -58.14 -14.48 -27.66
CA GLY A 120 -59.43 -15.13 -27.49
C GLY A 120 -59.27 -16.63 -27.65
N VAL A 121 -59.59 -17.35 -26.59
CA VAL A 121 -59.80 -18.78 -26.61
C VAL A 121 -61.27 -18.98 -26.31
N ASP A 122 -62.05 -19.26 -27.34
CA ASP A 122 -63.38 -19.83 -27.21
C ASP A 122 -63.22 -21.22 -26.60
N SER A 123 -63.82 -21.44 -25.45
CA SER A 123 -63.97 -22.76 -24.86
C SER A 123 -65.28 -23.36 -25.35
N ASP A 124 -65.20 -24.32 -26.27
CA ASP A 124 -66.23 -25.32 -26.50
C ASP A 124 -66.13 -26.39 -25.39
N ASP A 125 -67.17 -26.45 -24.55
CA ASP A 125 -67.78 -27.60 -23.82
C ASP A 125 -68.52 -27.13 -22.55
#